data_AF-A0A2K3PE36-F1
#
_entry.id   AF-A0A2K3PE36-F1
#
_cell.length_a   1.000
_cell.length_b   1.000
_cell.length_c   1.000
_cell.angle_alpha   90.00
_cell.angle_beta   90.00
_cell.angle_gamma   90.00
#
_symmetry.space_group_name_H-M   'P 1'
#
loop_
_entity.id
_entity.type
_entity.pdbx_description
1 polymer ?
#
loop_
_entity_poly.entity_id
_entity_poly.type
_entity_poly.pdbx_seq_one_letter_code
_entity_poly.pdbx_strand_id
1 'polypeptide(L)'
;MWKSPNGTIRNILNGTVFREPIICKNIPRLVTGWTKPICIGRHAFGDQYRATDAVIKGPGKLKLVFAPGGHEETKELEVYNFTGAGGVALAMYNTDESIRAFAEASMNIAHEKKWPLYLSTKNTILKKYDGRFKDIFQEVYDSQWSQKFKSAGIWYEHRLIDDMVAYALKSDGGYVWACKNYDGDVQSDFIAQGFGSLGLMTSILVCPDGKTIEAEAAHGTVTRHFRVHQKGAETSTNSIASIFAWSQGLAHRAKLDGNERLLDFTEKLEAACIGTVELGKMTKDLALLVHGPKVSRSHYLNTEEFIDAVAEELRTRLTTQAKL
;
A
#
# COMPACT_ATOMS: atom_id res chain seq x y z
N MET A 1 16.24 3.71 21.54
CA MET A 1 15.16 3.23 20.63
C MET A 1 15.51 3.70 19.23
N TRP A 2 15.69 2.79 18.28
CA TRP A 2 16.00 3.15 16.90
C TRP A 2 14.72 3.51 16.15
N LYS A 3 14.83 4.41 15.16
CA LYS A 3 13.70 4.73 14.27
C LYS A 3 13.39 3.52 13.36
N SER A 4 12.17 3.46 12.86
CA SER A 4 11.78 2.43 11.87
C SER A 4 12.67 2.53 10.62
N PRO A 5 13.23 1.41 10.12
CA PRO A 5 14.00 1.40 8.88
C PRO A 5 13.13 1.79 7.69
N ASN A 6 11.88 1.32 7.61
CA ASN A 6 10.95 1.66 6.53
C ASN A 6 10.70 3.17 6.49
N GLY A 7 10.43 3.80 7.65
CA GLY A 7 10.29 5.24 7.72
C GLY A 7 11.56 5.99 7.29
N THR A 8 12.73 5.47 7.62
CA THR A 8 14.02 6.07 7.25
C THR A 8 14.26 6.01 5.73
N ILE A 9 14.08 4.84 5.12
CA ILE A 9 14.24 4.63 3.67
C ILE A 9 13.23 5.48 2.90
N ARG A 10 11.95 5.42 3.27
CA ARG A 10 10.86 6.16 2.62
C ARG A 10 11.08 7.67 2.68
N ASN A 11 11.62 8.18 3.80
CA ASN A 11 11.97 9.60 3.93
C ASN A 11 13.10 10.02 2.98
N ILE A 12 14.05 9.13 2.69
CA ILE A 12 15.16 9.41 1.77
C ILE A 12 14.67 9.34 0.32
N LEU A 13 13.87 8.32 0.00
CA LEU A 13 13.38 8.08 -1.36
C LEU A 13 12.21 9.01 -1.75
N ASN A 14 11.45 9.52 -0.77
CA ASN A 14 10.27 10.37 -0.97
C ASN A 14 9.27 9.79 -1.99
N GLY A 15 9.08 8.46 -1.94
CA GLY A 15 8.20 7.73 -2.86
C GLY A 15 6.79 7.49 -2.31
N THR A 16 5.90 7.06 -3.20
CA THR A 16 4.53 6.64 -2.88
C THR A 16 4.48 5.12 -2.77
N VAL A 17 3.87 4.58 -1.71
CA VAL A 17 3.75 3.13 -1.52
C VAL A 17 2.44 2.64 -2.13
N PHE A 18 2.51 1.77 -3.13
CA PHE A 18 1.38 1.11 -3.73
C PHE A 18 1.24 -0.31 -3.19
N ARG A 19 0.05 -0.63 -2.67
CA ARG A 19 -0.30 -1.95 -2.16
C ARG A 19 -1.43 -2.53 -2.99
N GLU A 20 -1.24 -3.75 -3.49
CA GLU A 20 -2.22 -4.45 -4.33
C GLU A 20 -2.36 -5.92 -3.90
N PRO A 21 -3.60 -6.42 -3.75
CA PRO A 21 -3.85 -7.81 -3.37
C PRO A 21 -3.52 -8.78 -4.51
N ILE A 22 -2.97 -9.93 -4.14
CA ILE A 22 -2.72 -11.07 -5.01
C ILE A 22 -3.95 -11.96 -4.99
N ILE A 23 -4.63 -12.08 -6.14
CA ILE A 23 -5.90 -12.82 -6.24
C ILE A 23 -5.64 -14.26 -6.65
N CYS A 24 -6.12 -15.20 -5.82
CA CYS A 24 -6.20 -16.63 -6.14
C CYS A 24 -7.69 -17.02 -6.24
N LYS A 25 -8.11 -17.67 -7.32
CA LYS A 25 -9.55 -17.93 -7.60
C LYS A 25 -10.25 -18.75 -6.52
N ASN A 26 -9.54 -19.67 -5.88
CA ASN A 26 -10.06 -20.57 -4.86
C ASN A 26 -9.98 -20.00 -3.43
N ILE A 27 -9.45 -18.79 -3.25
CA ILE A 27 -9.43 -18.12 -1.95
C ILE A 27 -10.64 -17.20 -1.83
N PRO A 28 -11.55 -17.46 -0.87
CA PRO A 28 -12.71 -16.61 -0.68
C PRO A 28 -12.28 -15.25 -0.12
N ARG A 29 -12.94 -14.20 -0.61
CA ARG A 29 -12.80 -12.83 -0.11
C ARG A 29 -13.82 -12.60 1.02
N LEU A 30 -13.44 -11.82 2.02
CA LEU A 30 -14.38 -11.44 3.09
C LEU A 30 -15.44 -10.46 2.57
N VAL A 31 -15.05 -9.59 1.63
CA VAL A 31 -15.98 -8.74 0.89
C VAL A 31 -16.23 -9.40 -0.46
N THR A 32 -17.38 -10.06 -0.59
CA THR A 32 -17.68 -10.94 -1.72
C THR A 32 -17.84 -10.21 -3.06
N GLY A 33 -18.14 -8.91 -3.05
CA GLY A 33 -18.28 -8.08 -4.25
C GLY A 33 -16.95 -7.74 -4.94
N TRP A 34 -15.81 -7.88 -4.26
CA TRP A 34 -14.51 -7.48 -4.81
C TRP A 34 -13.97 -8.47 -5.83
N THR A 35 -14.47 -8.38 -7.06
CA THR A 35 -14.06 -9.26 -8.17
C THR A 35 -12.72 -8.86 -8.79
N LYS A 36 -12.38 -7.56 -8.73
CA LYS A 36 -11.12 -6.97 -9.20
C LYS A 36 -10.30 -6.43 -8.01
N PRO A 37 -8.97 -6.34 -8.12
CA PRO A 37 -8.12 -5.82 -7.05
C PRO A 37 -8.36 -4.32 -6.81
N ILE A 38 -8.06 -3.85 -5.61
CA ILE A 38 -8.03 -2.42 -5.26
C ILE A 38 -6.58 -2.06 -4.95
N CYS A 39 -6.01 -1.11 -5.71
CA CYS A 39 -4.63 -0.67 -5.51
C CYS A 39 -4.62 0.58 -4.63
N ILE A 40 -4.06 0.48 -3.41
CA ILE A 40 -3.95 1.62 -2.49
C ILE A 40 -2.62 2.31 -2.71
N GLY A 41 -2.64 3.58 -3.11
CA GLY A 41 -1.46 4.46 -3.14
C GLY A 41 -1.39 5.29 -1.87
N ARG A 42 -0.46 4.96 -0.96
CA ARG A 42 -0.24 5.69 0.30
C ARG A 42 0.80 6.79 0.11
N HIS A 43 0.43 8.03 0.45
CA HIS A 43 1.36 9.14 0.59
C HIS A 43 2.28 8.95 1.80
N ALA A 44 3.40 8.24 1.64
CA ALA A 44 4.27 7.85 2.75
C ALA A 44 5.21 8.97 3.24
N PHE A 45 4.70 10.20 3.36
CA PHE A 45 5.43 11.39 3.82
C PHE A 45 4.56 12.27 4.73
N GLY A 46 5.20 13.00 5.65
CA GLY A 46 4.53 14.02 6.46
C GLY A 46 3.43 13.51 7.39
N ASP A 47 2.45 14.36 7.65
CA ASP A 47 1.26 14.11 8.47
C ASP A 47 1.63 13.56 9.87
N GLN A 48 0.82 12.65 10.44
CA GLN A 48 1.02 12.10 11.79
C GLN A 48 2.35 11.34 11.94
N TYR A 49 2.93 10.86 10.84
CA TYR A 49 4.19 10.10 10.83
C TYR A 49 5.42 11.00 10.98
N ARG A 50 5.25 12.32 10.88
CA ARG A 50 6.27 13.34 11.15
C ARG A 50 5.73 14.47 12.04
N ALA A 51 4.69 14.18 12.81
CA ALA A 51 4.13 15.14 13.75
C ALA A 51 5.08 15.36 14.94
N THR A 52 4.91 16.51 15.59
CA THR A 52 5.44 16.75 16.93
C THR A 52 4.27 16.81 17.89
N ASP A 53 4.29 15.97 18.92
CA ASP A 53 3.23 15.82 19.90
C ASP A 53 3.72 16.00 21.34
N ALA A 54 2.81 16.41 22.22
CA ALA A 54 3.12 16.67 23.62
C ALA A 54 1.91 16.42 24.54
N VAL A 55 2.20 15.95 25.76
CA VAL A 55 1.24 15.96 26.88
C VAL A 55 1.32 17.32 27.57
N ILE A 56 0.20 18.03 27.63
CA ILE A 56 0.07 19.34 28.27
C ILE A 56 -0.42 19.14 29.70
N LYS A 57 0.21 19.79 30.68
CA LYS A 57 -0.17 19.71 32.11
C LYS A 57 -0.61 21.09 32.61
N GLY A 58 -1.83 21.17 33.14
CA GLY A 58 -2.44 22.39 33.67
C GLY A 58 -2.98 23.35 32.59
N PRO A 59 -3.48 24.52 33.03
CA PRO A 59 -4.05 25.52 32.14
C PRO A 59 -2.98 26.28 31.34
N GLY A 60 -3.32 26.72 30.13
CA GLY A 60 -2.43 27.49 29.26
C GLY A 60 -2.93 27.62 27.82
N LYS A 61 -2.41 28.62 27.09
CA LYS A 61 -2.74 28.85 25.67
C LYS A 61 -1.78 28.10 24.76
N LEU A 62 -2.33 27.29 23.87
CA LEU A 62 -1.61 26.65 22.78
C LEU A 62 -1.74 27.49 21.51
N LYS A 63 -0.60 27.83 20.91
CA LYS A 63 -0.50 28.56 19.65
C LYS A 63 0.31 27.76 18.63
N LEU A 64 0.00 27.94 17.35
CA LEU A 64 0.84 27.55 16.22
C LEU A 64 1.49 28.82 15.64
N VAL A 65 2.81 28.83 15.54
CA VAL A 65 3.58 29.99 15.09
C VAL A 65 4.33 29.62 13.81
N PHE A 66 4.16 30.42 12.76
CA PHE A 66 4.94 30.33 11.53
C PHE A 66 5.77 31.61 11.38
N ALA A 67 7.09 31.48 11.46
CA ALA A 67 8.04 32.57 11.28
C ALA A 67 8.68 32.45 9.89
N PRO A 68 8.23 33.22 8.89
CA PRO A 68 8.81 33.20 7.56
C PRO A 68 10.25 33.73 7.57
N GLY A 69 11.06 33.28 6.60
CA GLY A 69 12.41 33.83 6.41
C GLY A 69 12.37 35.25 5.85
N GLY A 70 13.31 36.11 6.29
CA GLY A 70 13.42 37.49 5.80
C GLY A 70 12.62 38.50 6.62
N HIS A 71 11.91 39.41 5.94
CA HIS A 71 11.20 40.55 6.55
C HIS A 71 9.67 40.35 6.65
N GLU A 72 9.16 39.16 6.36
CA GLU A 72 7.72 38.89 6.49
C GLU A 72 7.29 38.76 7.96
N GLU A 73 6.06 39.18 8.26
CA GLU A 73 5.54 39.14 9.62
C GLU A 73 5.30 37.70 10.10
N THR A 74 5.64 37.46 11.38
CA THR A 74 5.36 36.18 12.03
C THR A 74 3.85 35.99 12.18
N LYS A 75 3.37 34.81 11.77
CA LYS A 75 1.97 34.44 11.87
C LYS A 75 1.74 33.59 13.11
N GLU A 76 0.92 34.10 14.04
CA GLU A 76 0.45 33.34 15.19
C GLU A 76 -1.02 32.93 15.03
N LEU A 77 -1.33 31.67 15.31
CA LEU A 77 -2.67 31.12 15.30
C LEU A 77 -2.96 30.50 16.66
N GLU A 78 -3.98 30.98 17.37
CA GLU A 78 -4.45 30.29 18.58
C GLU A 78 -5.11 28.97 18.19
N VAL A 79 -4.64 27.87 18.79
CA VAL A 79 -5.16 26.52 18.57
C VAL A 79 -6.23 26.21 19.61
N TYR A 80 -5.88 26.40 20.89
CA TYR A 80 -6.78 26.13 22.01
C TYR A 80 -6.30 26.79 23.30
N ASN A 81 -7.21 27.07 24.23
CA ASN A 81 -6.90 27.52 25.59
C ASN A 81 -7.29 26.44 26.60
N PHE A 82 -6.29 25.75 27.16
CA PHE A 82 -6.49 24.76 28.22
C PHE A 82 -6.89 25.48 29.52
N THR A 83 -8.04 25.11 30.09
CA THR A 83 -8.55 25.68 31.35
C THR A 83 -8.52 24.68 32.52
N GLY A 84 -8.33 23.39 32.23
CA GLY A 84 -8.40 22.30 33.20
C GLY A 84 -7.05 21.67 33.53
N ALA A 85 -7.08 20.38 33.89
CA ALA A 85 -5.91 19.62 34.33
C ALA A 85 -4.81 19.43 33.26
N GLY A 86 -5.10 19.71 31.99
CA GLY A 86 -4.18 19.54 30.87
C GLY A 86 -4.85 18.88 29.66
N GLY A 87 -4.06 18.21 28.82
CA GLY A 87 -4.54 17.50 27.64
C GLY A 87 -3.38 17.02 26.77
N VAL A 88 -3.63 16.89 25.47
CA VAL A 88 -2.63 16.54 24.47
C VAL A 88 -2.69 17.51 23.31
N ALA A 89 -1.56 17.74 22.65
CA ALA A 89 -1.45 18.59 21.48
C ALA A 89 -0.55 17.91 20.44
N LEU A 90 -0.83 18.18 19.17
CA LEU A 90 0.03 17.76 18.06
C LEU A 90 0.06 18.84 16.99
N ALA A 91 1.17 18.91 16.26
CA ALA A 91 1.31 19.67 15.03
C ALA A 91 1.89 18.76 13.95
N MET A 92 1.31 18.83 12.74
CA MET A 92 1.74 18.05 11.59
C MET A 92 1.88 18.96 10.36
N TYR A 93 2.60 18.49 9.35
CA TYR A 93 2.85 19.24 8.13
C TYR A 93 2.96 18.32 6.93
N ASN A 94 2.82 18.93 5.75
CA ASN A 94 3.18 18.35 4.48
C ASN A 94 3.79 19.43 3.58
N THR A 95 4.30 19.07 2.41
CA THR A 95 4.85 20.04 1.45
C THR A 95 4.23 19.86 0.07
N ASP A 96 4.10 20.95 -0.67
CA ASP A 96 3.50 20.92 -2.00
C ASP A 96 4.29 20.03 -2.97
N GLU A 97 5.62 19.97 -2.84
CA GLU A 97 6.48 19.11 -3.65
C GLU A 97 6.17 17.64 -3.41
N SER A 98 6.00 17.23 -2.14
CA SER A 98 5.67 15.85 -1.81
C SER A 98 4.25 15.48 -2.27
N ILE A 99 3.28 16.38 -2.13
CA ILE A 99 1.90 16.17 -2.60
C ILE A 99 1.86 16.05 -4.13
N ARG A 100 2.61 16.90 -4.85
CA ARG A 100 2.67 16.87 -6.32
C ARG A 100 3.30 15.57 -6.82
N ALA A 101 4.41 15.15 -6.21
CA ALA A 101 5.04 13.87 -6.50
C ALA A 101 4.10 12.68 -6.25
N PHE A 102 3.31 12.73 -5.16
CA PHE A 102 2.29 11.73 -4.87
C PHE A 102 1.17 11.70 -5.92
N ALA A 103 0.70 12.86 -6.39
CA ALA A 103 -0.27 12.96 -7.47
C ALA A 103 0.26 12.35 -8.78
N GLU A 104 1.48 12.71 -9.18
CA GLU A 104 2.12 12.21 -10.39
C GLU A 104 2.31 10.69 -10.35
N ALA A 105 2.80 10.15 -9.23
CA ALA A 105 2.96 8.70 -9.06
C ALA A 105 1.61 7.97 -9.14
N SER A 106 0.57 8.49 -8.48
CA SER A 106 -0.76 7.90 -8.48
C SER A 106 -1.39 7.88 -9.87
N MET A 107 -1.24 8.97 -10.64
CA MET A 107 -1.74 9.05 -12.01
C MET A 107 -0.98 8.15 -12.97
N ASN A 108 0.33 8.03 -12.80
CA ASN A 108 1.12 7.12 -13.61
C ASN A 108 0.69 5.67 -13.40
N ILE A 109 0.55 5.22 -12.15
CA ILE A 109 0.10 3.85 -11.83
C ILE A 109 -1.32 3.59 -12.37
N ALA A 110 -2.24 4.54 -12.21
CA ALA A 110 -3.59 4.40 -12.76
C ALA A 110 -3.59 4.31 -14.29
N HIS A 111 -2.77 5.11 -14.96
CA HIS A 111 -2.63 5.10 -16.41
C HIS A 111 -1.95 3.84 -16.95
N GLU A 112 -0.93 3.30 -16.26
CA GLU A 112 -0.28 2.03 -16.61
C GLU A 112 -1.27 0.87 -16.46
N LYS A 113 -2.05 0.83 -15.37
CA LYS A 113 -3.07 -0.19 -15.11
C LYS A 113 -4.35 -0.04 -15.94
N LYS A 114 -4.53 1.10 -16.60
CA LYS A 114 -5.77 1.47 -17.29
C LYS A 114 -6.99 1.42 -16.35
N TRP A 115 -6.81 1.93 -15.13
CA TRP A 115 -7.86 2.01 -14.12
C TRP A 115 -8.18 3.46 -13.72
N PRO A 116 -9.41 3.77 -13.27
CA PRO A 116 -9.72 5.08 -12.71
C PRO A 116 -8.95 5.32 -11.40
N LEU A 117 -8.72 6.60 -11.10
CA LEU A 117 -8.01 7.07 -9.90
C LEU A 117 -8.95 7.85 -8.98
N TYR A 118 -8.93 7.50 -7.70
CA TYR A 118 -9.66 8.23 -6.65
C TYR A 118 -8.70 8.79 -5.60
N LEU A 119 -8.75 10.09 -5.33
CA LEU A 119 -8.11 10.70 -4.15
C LEU A 119 -9.16 10.83 -3.05
N SER A 120 -8.86 10.30 -1.85
CA SER A 120 -9.71 10.52 -0.67
C SER A 120 -9.09 11.50 0.32
N THR A 121 -9.90 12.43 0.82
CA THR A 121 -9.49 13.37 1.89
C THR A 121 -10.67 13.70 2.84
N LYS A 122 -10.44 14.52 3.86
CA LYS A 122 -11.48 15.14 4.69
C LYS A 122 -11.49 16.67 4.57
N ASN A 123 -11.45 17.19 3.34
CA ASN A 123 -11.39 18.64 3.07
C ASN A 123 -12.64 19.44 3.51
N THR A 124 -13.75 18.80 3.88
CA THR A 124 -14.88 19.49 4.55
C THR A 124 -14.53 19.98 5.95
N ILE A 125 -13.63 19.27 6.65
CA ILE A 125 -13.13 19.60 7.98
C ILE A 125 -11.80 20.33 7.87
N LEU A 126 -10.82 19.72 7.21
CA LEU A 126 -9.49 20.28 7.00
C LEU A 126 -9.44 21.11 5.72
N LYS A 127 -10.24 22.18 5.67
CA LYS A 127 -10.48 22.99 4.45
C LYS A 127 -9.21 23.48 3.77
N LYS A 128 -8.18 23.82 4.54
CA LYS A 128 -6.89 24.29 4.00
C LYS A 128 -5.92 23.13 3.76
N TYR A 129 -5.71 22.27 4.76
CA TYR A 129 -4.71 21.18 4.66
C TYR A 129 -5.09 20.15 3.60
N ASP A 130 -6.29 19.59 3.68
CA ASP A 130 -6.78 18.59 2.73
C ASP A 130 -7.30 19.22 1.44
N GLY A 131 -7.72 20.50 1.50
CA GLY A 131 -7.96 21.31 0.30
C GLY A 131 -6.72 21.38 -0.58
N ARG A 132 -5.53 21.57 0.02
CA ARG A 132 -4.28 21.64 -0.74
C ARG A 132 -3.95 20.34 -1.50
N PHE A 133 -4.24 19.18 -0.92
CA PHE A 133 -4.14 17.89 -1.62
C PHE A 133 -5.06 17.82 -2.82
N LYS A 134 -6.33 18.17 -2.62
CA LYS A 134 -7.34 18.18 -3.69
C LYS A 134 -6.92 19.11 -4.83
N ASP A 135 -6.50 20.32 -4.49
CA ASP A 135 -6.14 21.35 -5.46
C ASP A 135 -4.91 20.92 -6.28
N ILE A 136 -3.84 20.44 -5.63
CA ILE A 136 -2.63 19.98 -6.33
C ILE A 136 -2.92 18.77 -7.23
N PHE A 137 -3.71 17.79 -6.77
CA PHE A 137 -4.09 16.67 -7.64
C PHE A 137 -4.87 17.15 -8.86
N GLN A 138 -5.79 18.10 -8.69
CA GLN A 138 -6.54 18.66 -9.82
C GLN A 138 -5.62 19.42 -10.79
N GLU A 139 -4.71 20.26 -10.27
CA GLU A 139 -3.70 20.96 -11.08
C GLU A 139 -2.85 19.98 -11.92
N VAL A 140 -2.34 18.91 -11.30
CA VAL A 140 -1.53 17.88 -11.99
C VAL A 140 -2.37 17.14 -13.04
N TYR A 141 -3.62 16.80 -12.71
CA TYR A 141 -4.52 16.11 -13.62
C TYR A 141 -4.76 16.96 -14.88
N ASP A 142 -5.20 18.20 -14.70
CA ASP A 142 -5.60 19.08 -15.80
C ASP A 142 -4.42 19.42 -16.69
N SER A 143 -3.24 19.68 -16.09
CA SER A 143 -2.05 20.10 -16.82
C SER A 143 -1.35 18.98 -17.60
N GLN A 144 -1.35 17.74 -17.10
CA GLN A 144 -0.47 16.69 -17.66
C GLN A 144 -1.18 15.37 -18.02
N TRP A 145 -2.32 15.06 -17.42
CA TRP A 145 -2.88 13.71 -17.43
C TRP A 145 -4.28 13.60 -18.01
N SER A 146 -5.07 14.68 -18.01
CA SER A 146 -6.47 14.71 -18.46
C SER A 146 -6.65 14.09 -19.85
N GLN A 147 -5.83 14.47 -20.82
CA GLN A 147 -5.87 13.91 -22.18
C GLN A 147 -5.47 12.43 -22.22
N LYS A 148 -4.42 12.03 -21.49
CA LYS A 148 -3.95 10.63 -21.43
C LYS A 148 -5.00 9.72 -20.81
N PHE A 149 -5.64 10.19 -19.73
CA PHE A 149 -6.71 9.47 -19.04
C PHE A 149 -7.93 9.31 -19.95
N LYS A 150 -8.37 10.40 -20.60
CA LYS A 150 -9.46 10.36 -21.57
C LYS A 150 -9.18 9.39 -22.72
N SER A 151 -7.97 9.40 -23.29
CA SER A 151 -7.57 8.47 -24.36
C SER A 151 -7.54 7.01 -23.90
N ALA A 152 -7.27 6.75 -22.62
CA ALA A 152 -7.28 5.42 -22.02
C ALA A 152 -8.67 4.99 -21.51
N GLY A 153 -9.70 5.84 -21.61
CA GLY A 153 -11.05 5.54 -21.12
C GLY A 153 -11.19 5.52 -19.59
N ILE A 154 -10.29 6.21 -18.88
CA ILE A 154 -10.25 6.29 -17.42
C ILE A 154 -10.39 7.75 -16.95
N TRP A 155 -10.62 7.95 -15.65
CA TRP A 155 -10.82 9.28 -15.06
C TRP A 155 -10.13 9.41 -13.71
N TYR A 156 -9.97 10.65 -13.26
CA TYR A 156 -9.59 11.01 -11.90
C TYR A 156 -10.80 11.65 -11.19
N GLU A 157 -11.00 11.31 -9.92
CA GLU A 157 -12.05 11.90 -9.09
C GLU A 157 -11.57 12.10 -7.65
N HIS A 158 -11.89 13.24 -7.06
CA HIS A 158 -11.75 13.48 -5.64
C HIS A 158 -13.01 13.03 -4.88
N ARG A 159 -12.83 12.32 -3.77
CA ARG A 159 -13.90 11.94 -2.85
C ARG A 159 -13.59 12.30 -1.41
N LEU A 160 -14.65 12.46 -0.62
CA LEU A 160 -14.50 12.48 0.84
C LEU A 160 -14.22 11.05 1.33
N ILE A 161 -13.34 10.90 2.32
CA ILE A 161 -12.90 9.59 2.82
C ILE A 161 -14.07 8.71 3.29
N ASP A 162 -15.11 9.30 3.88
CA ASP A 162 -16.34 8.62 4.31
C ASP A 162 -17.17 8.09 3.13
N ASP A 163 -17.25 8.82 2.03
CA ASP A 163 -17.88 8.30 0.81
C ASP A 163 -16.99 7.21 0.16
N MET A 164 -15.66 7.43 0.14
CA MET A 164 -14.74 6.50 -0.51
C MET A 164 -14.71 5.13 0.16
N VAL A 165 -14.73 5.04 1.50
CA VAL A 165 -14.80 3.75 2.20
C VAL A 165 -16.12 3.03 1.92
N ALA A 166 -17.24 3.77 1.80
CA ALA A 166 -18.55 3.20 1.46
C ALA A 166 -18.59 2.73 0.00
N TYR A 167 -17.99 3.50 -0.92
CA TYR A 167 -17.81 3.10 -2.31
C TYR A 167 -16.95 1.84 -2.40
N ALA A 168 -15.84 1.78 -1.66
CA ALA A 168 -14.96 0.63 -1.69
C ALA A 168 -15.69 -0.67 -1.34
N LEU A 169 -16.49 -0.68 -0.27
CA LEU A 169 -17.30 -1.84 0.13
C LEU A 169 -18.35 -2.28 -0.91
N LYS A 170 -18.88 -1.34 -1.71
CA LYS A 170 -19.95 -1.60 -2.69
C LYS A 170 -19.44 -1.85 -4.10
N SER A 171 -18.22 -1.42 -4.39
CA SER A 171 -17.60 -1.53 -5.71
C SER A 171 -17.16 -2.95 -6.04
N ASP A 172 -16.95 -3.22 -7.32
CA ASP A 172 -16.35 -4.46 -7.79
C ASP A 172 -14.80 -4.48 -7.68
N GLY A 173 -14.20 -3.37 -7.21
CA GLY A 173 -12.76 -3.11 -7.31
C GLY A 173 -12.33 -2.58 -8.69
N GLY A 174 -11.04 -2.67 -9.00
CA GLY A 174 -10.48 -2.28 -10.31
C GLY A 174 -10.19 -0.80 -10.44
N TYR A 175 -9.67 -0.18 -9.37
CA TYR A 175 -9.29 1.23 -9.34
C TYR A 175 -8.04 1.45 -8.49
N VAL A 176 -7.38 2.58 -8.71
CA VAL A 176 -6.33 3.08 -7.82
C VAL A 176 -6.97 4.05 -6.84
N TRP A 177 -6.68 3.87 -5.56
CA TRP A 177 -7.14 4.73 -4.49
C TRP A 177 -5.94 5.38 -3.80
N ALA A 178 -5.72 6.65 -4.12
CA ALA A 178 -4.74 7.51 -3.50
C ALA A 178 -5.24 7.96 -2.11
N CYS A 179 -4.55 7.52 -1.08
CA CYS A 179 -4.80 7.82 0.31
C CYS A 179 -3.69 8.69 0.89
N LYS A 180 -4.08 9.66 1.74
CA LYS A 180 -3.15 10.33 2.65
C LYS A 180 -2.45 9.31 3.57
N ASN A 181 -1.36 9.73 4.21
CA ASN A 181 -0.46 8.80 4.89
C ASN A 181 -1.16 7.85 5.86
N TYR A 182 -1.96 8.40 6.78
CA TYR A 182 -2.69 7.62 7.79
C TYR A 182 -3.79 6.74 7.19
N ASP A 183 -4.60 7.32 6.29
CA ASP A 183 -5.67 6.57 5.62
C ASP A 183 -5.10 5.40 4.81
N GLY A 184 -3.97 5.61 4.13
CA GLY A 184 -3.33 4.56 3.33
C GLY A 184 -2.78 3.43 4.19
N ASP A 185 -2.26 3.74 5.38
CA ASP A 185 -1.80 2.72 6.33
C ASP A 185 -2.98 1.85 6.78
N VAL A 186 -4.04 2.47 7.31
CA VAL A 186 -5.20 1.77 7.86
C VAL A 186 -5.99 1.02 6.78
N GLN A 187 -6.27 1.68 5.65
CA GLN A 187 -7.11 1.09 4.60
C GLN A 187 -6.38 -0.01 3.83
N SER A 188 -5.06 0.06 3.67
CA SER A 188 -4.32 -1.02 3.00
C SER A 188 -4.35 -2.33 3.79
N ASP A 189 -4.26 -2.26 5.12
CA ASP A 189 -4.40 -3.45 5.98
C ASP A 189 -5.84 -4.00 5.94
N PHE A 190 -6.85 -3.12 5.94
CA PHE A 190 -8.25 -3.52 5.77
C PHE A 190 -8.50 -4.21 4.43
N ILE A 191 -8.00 -3.64 3.33
CA ILE A 191 -8.11 -4.20 1.99
C ILE A 191 -7.39 -5.56 1.93
N ALA A 192 -6.18 -5.66 2.46
CA ALA A 192 -5.44 -6.93 2.50
C ALA A 192 -6.23 -8.03 3.21
N GLN A 193 -6.82 -7.71 4.37
CA GLN A 193 -7.64 -8.66 5.10
C GLN A 193 -8.93 -9.00 4.33
N GLY A 194 -9.56 -8.03 3.68
CA GLY A 194 -10.76 -8.23 2.88
C GLY A 194 -10.55 -9.10 1.64
N PHE A 195 -9.35 -9.07 1.05
CA PHE A 195 -8.92 -9.99 -0.01
C PHE A 195 -8.39 -11.34 0.49
N GLY A 196 -8.34 -11.55 1.80
CA GLY A 196 -8.10 -12.85 2.42
C GLY A 196 -7.01 -12.82 3.49
N SER A 197 -5.77 -12.54 3.10
CA SER A 197 -4.60 -12.61 3.99
C SER A 197 -3.60 -11.49 3.67
N LEU A 198 -2.95 -10.97 4.72
CA LEU A 198 -1.78 -10.08 4.56
C LEU A 198 -0.64 -10.73 3.76
N GLY A 199 -0.57 -12.07 3.73
CA GLY A 199 0.37 -12.81 2.89
C GLY A 199 0.09 -12.75 1.39
N LEU A 200 -1.08 -12.21 1.00
CA LEU A 200 -1.51 -12.00 -0.38
C LEU A 200 -1.56 -10.50 -0.73
N MET A 201 -0.62 -9.70 -0.22
CA MET A 201 -0.56 -8.27 -0.50
C MET A 201 0.86 -7.86 -0.89
N THR A 202 0.99 -7.26 -2.06
CA THR A 202 2.24 -6.65 -2.53
C THR A 202 2.41 -5.25 -1.95
N SER A 203 3.65 -4.75 -1.86
CA SER A 203 3.94 -3.38 -1.43
C SER A 203 5.15 -2.85 -2.20
N ILE A 204 4.93 -1.87 -3.08
CA ILE A 204 6.00 -1.24 -3.87
C ILE A 204 6.01 0.27 -3.58
N LEU A 205 7.12 0.78 -3.07
CA LEU A 205 7.41 2.20 -3.11
C LEU A 205 7.90 2.59 -4.50
N VAL A 206 7.27 3.60 -5.09
CA VAL A 206 7.66 4.19 -6.38
C VAL A 206 8.12 5.62 -6.15
N CYS A 207 9.34 5.92 -6.58
CA CYS A 207 9.92 7.26 -6.48
C CYS A 207 9.41 8.18 -7.61
N PRO A 208 9.50 9.51 -7.41
CA PRO A 208 9.01 10.48 -8.40
C PRO A 208 9.81 10.49 -9.71
N ASP A 209 11.04 9.96 -9.70
CA ASP A 209 11.91 9.89 -10.89
C ASP A 209 11.41 8.89 -11.95
N GLY A 210 10.38 8.10 -11.65
CA GLY A 210 9.84 7.04 -12.51
C GLY A 210 10.80 5.88 -12.75
N LYS A 211 11.91 5.79 -11.99
CA LYS A 211 12.99 4.82 -12.17
C LYS A 211 13.34 4.06 -10.92
N THR A 212 13.23 4.67 -9.74
CA THR A 212 13.63 4.03 -8.48
C THR A 212 12.40 3.43 -7.82
N ILE A 213 12.48 2.14 -7.47
CA ILE A 213 11.47 1.46 -6.67
C ILE A 213 12.11 0.73 -5.49
N GLU A 214 11.30 0.47 -4.47
CA GLU A 214 11.61 -0.46 -3.39
C GLU A 214 10.41 -1.39 -3.22
N ALA A 215 10.63 -2.71 -3.24
CA ALA A 215 9.59 -3.71 -3.14
C ALA A 215 9.75 -4.51 -1.85
N GLU A 216 8.67 -4.64 -1.09
CA GLU A 216 8.60 -5.35 0.19
C GLU A 216 7.29 -6.14 0.32
N ALA A 217 7.25 -7.07 1.26
CA ALA A 217 5.98 -7.65 1.69
C ALA A 217 5.20 -6.61 2.52
N ALA A 218 3.87 -6.60 2.41
CA ALA A 218 3.05 -5.66 3.19
C ALA A 218 3.02 -5.97 4.71
N HIS A 219 3.37 -7.20 5.11
CA HIS A 219 3.37 -7.65 6.50
C HIS A 219 4.72 -7.46 7.20
N GLY A 220 4.73 -7.47 8.53
CA GLY A 220 5.94 -7.45 9.35
C GLY A 220 6.65 -8.82 9.46
N THR A 221 7.53 -8.96 10.46
CA THR A 221 8.40 -10.14 10.66
C THR A 221 7.71 -11.39 11.20
N VAL A 222 6.39 -11.38 11.36
CA VAL A 222 5.57 -12.53 11.82
C VAL A 222 6.11 -13.14 13.13
N THR A 223 6.47 -12.30 14.10
CA THR A 223 7.15 -12.69 15.35
C THR A 223 6.51 -13.88 16.07
N ARG A 224 5.17 -14.01 16.05
CA ARG A 224 4.46 -15.15 16.64
C ARG A 224 4.92 -16.48 16.04
N HIS A 225 5.05 -16.57 14.72
CA HIS A 225 5.50 -17.78 14.03
C HIS A 225 6.99 -18.02 14.29
N PHE A 226 7.79 -16.95 14.31
CA PHE A 226 9.21 -17.06 14.65
C PHE A 226 9.44 -17.66 16.06
N ARG A 227 8.63 -17.32 17.06
CA ARG A 227 8.73 -17.94 18.40
C ARG A 227 8.37 -19.43 18.41
N VAL A 228 7.52 -19.90 17.50
CA VAL A 228 7.22 -21.33 17.32
C VAL A 228 8.42 -22.04 16.66
N HIS A 229 8.96 -21.45 15.60
CA HIS A 229 10.16 -21.93 14.91
C HIS A 229 11.36 -22.06 15.87
N GLN A 230 11.60 -21.07 16.74
CA GLN A 230 12.69 -21.11 17.73
C GLN A 230 12.62 -22.29 18.71
N LYS A 231 11.43 -22.88 18.90
CA LYS A 231 11.24 -24.07 19.74
C LYS A 231 11.36 -25.38 18.95
N GLY A 232 11.73 -25.32 17.67
CA GLY A 232 11.79 -26.47 16.77
C GLY A 232 10.41 -27.00 16.34
N ALA A 233 9.34 -26.23 16.57
CA ALA A 233 7.99 -26.63 16.20
C ALA A 233 7.66 -26.20 14.75
N GLU A 234 6.78 -26.97 14.11
CA GLU A 234 6.31 -26.71 12.74
C GLU A 234 5.66 -25.32 12.62
N THR A 235 5.93 -24.64 11.50
CA THR A 235 5.29 -23.36 11.16
C THR A 235 4.62 -23.46 9.79
N SER A 236 3.62 -22.62 9.54
CA SER A 236 3.00 -22.49 8.22
C SER A 236 2.82 -21.00 7.95
N THR A 237 3.92 -20.38 7.53
CA THR A 237 3.99 -18.95 7.24
C THR A 237 3.91 -18.74 5.74
N ASN A 238 2.96 -17.92 5.29
CA ASN A 238 2.79 -17.60 3.88
C ASN A 238 3.98 -16.81 3.34
N SER A 239 4.65 -17.34 2.32
CA SER A 239 5.83 -16.74 1.69
C SER A 239 5.51 -15.94 0.42
N ILE A 240 4.26 -15.92 -0.05
CA ILE A 240 3.88 -15.35 -1.35
C ILE A 240 4.25 -13.86 -1.43
N ALA A 241 3.82 -13.03 -0.47
CA ALA A 241 4.16 -11.60 -0.48
C ALA A 241 5.69 -11.34 -0.49
N SER A 242 6.48 -12.19 0.18
CA SER A 242 7.95 -12.07 0.17
C SER A 242 8.56 -12.51 -1.16
N ILE A 243 8.01 -13.53 -1.81
CA ILE A 243 8.40 -13.94 -3.17
C ILE A 243 8.05 -12.84 -4.17
N PHE A 244 6.87 -12.23 -4.04
CA PHE A 244 6.44 -11.12 -4.90
C PHE A 244 7.31 -9.87 -4.75
N ALA A 245 7.84 -9.58 -3.55
CA ALA A 245 8.81 -8.51 -3.39
C ALA A 245 10.06 -8.73 -4.26
N TRP A 246 10.55 -9.97 -4.34
CA TRP A 246 11.66 -10.33 -5.23
C TRP A 246 11.27 -10.23 -6.71
N SER A 247 10.14 -10.82 -7.11
CA SER A 247 9.71 -10.80 -8.51
C SER A 247 9.48 -9.38 -9.01
N GLN A 248 8.87 -8.51 -8.20
CA GLN A 248 8.61 -7.12 -8.58
C GLN A 248 9.89 -6.30 -8.72
N GLY A 249 10.85 -6.47 -7.81
CA GLY A 249 12.16 -5.84 -7.94
C GLY A 249 12.91 -6.29 -9.20
N LEU A 250 12.89 -7.59 -9.51
CA LEU A 250 13.50 -8.15 -10.70
C LEU A 250 12.77 -7.76 -11.99
N ALA A 251 11.44 -7.69 -11.97
CA ALA A 251 10.63 -7.28 -13.12
C ALA A 251 10.91 -5.82 -13.48
N HIS A 252 11.06 -4.97 -12.47
CA HIS A 252 11.46 -3.58 -12.68
C HIS A 252 12.90 -3.46 -13.22
N ARG A 253 13.85 -4.25 -12.69
CA ARG A 253 15.20 -4.34 -13.25
C ARG A 253 15.17 -4.77 -14.72
N ALA A 254 14.35 -5.77 -15.05
CA ALA A 254 14.15 -6.26 -16.41
C ALA A 254 13.63 -5.15 -17.34
N LYS A 255 12.64 -4.37 -16.89
CA LYS A 255 12.10 -3.22 -17.64
C LYS A 255 13.17 -2.15 -17.90
N LEU A 256 13.99 -1.82 -16.90
CA LEU A 256 15.05 -0.84 -17.05
C LEU A 256 16.17 -1.31 -18.01
N ASP A 257 16.43 -2.61 -18.09
CA ASP A 257 17.48 -3.20 -18.93
C ASP A 257 17.00 -3.68 -20.31
N GLY A 258 15.68 -3.69 -20.56
CA GLY A 258 15.11 -4.37 -21.73
C GLY A 258 15.36 -5.89 -21.72
N ASN A 259 15.40 -6.52 -20.54
CA ASN A 259 15.73 -7.93 -20.38
C ASN A 259 14.47 -8.81 -20.34
N GLU A 260 13.96 -9.18 -21.51
CA GLU A 260 12.76 -10.00 -21.67
C GLU A 260 12.84 -11.36 -20.95
N ARG A 261 14.02 -11.98 -20.90
CA ARG A 261 14.22 -13.28 -20.22
C ARG A 261 14.02 -13.17 -18.72
N LEU A 262 14.48 -12.07 -18.11
CA LEU A 262 14.27 -11.83 -16.69
C LEU A 262 12.80 -11.51 -16.41
N LEU A 263 12.15 -10.75 -17.29
CA LEU A 263 10.72 -10.44 -17.17
C LEU A 263 9.87 -11.72 -17.21
N ASP A 264 10.08 -12.58 -18.21
CA ASP A 264 9.40 -13.88 -18.34
C ASP A 264 9.61 -14.78 -17.11
N PHE A 265 10.82 -14.79 -16.54
CA PHE A 265 11.08 -15.51 -15.29
C PHE A 265 10.22 -14.98 -14.13
N THR A 266 10.13 -13.66 -13.97
CA THR A 266 9.35 -13.05 -12.88
C THR A 266 7.85 -13.32 -13.02
N GLU A 267 7.32 -13.25 -14.24
CA GLU A 267 5.91 -13.56 -14.52
C GLU A 267 5.61 -15.05 -14.22
N LYS A 268 6.52 -15.95 -14.60
CA LYS A 268 6.39 -17.39 -14.28
C LYS A 268 6.48 -17.68 -12.79
N LEU A 269 7.33 -16.96 -12.04
CA LEU A 269 7.44 -17.09 -10.59
C LEU A 269 6.16 -16.64 -9.86
N GLU A 270 5.59 -15.51 -10.25
CA GLU A 270 4.31 -15.04 -9.71
C GLU A 270 3.17 -16.00 -10.06
N ALA A 271 3.12 -16.47 -11.31
CA ALA A 271 2.13 -17.43 -11.75
C ALA A 271 2.30 -18.80 -11.06
N ALA A 272 3.52 -19.20 -10.68
CA ALA A 272 3.76 -20.43 -9.92
C ALA A 272 3.21 -20.33 -8.49
N CYS A 273 3.36 -19.17 -7.83
CA CYS A 273 2.77 -18.94 -6.52
C CYS A 273 1.25 -19.06 -6.56
N ILE A 274 0.60 -18.37 -7.51
CA ILE A 274 -0.86 -18.39 -7.69
C ILE A 274 -1.31 -19.81 -8.07
N GLY A 275 -0.66 -20.44 -9.05
CA GLY A 275 -0.98 -21.80 -9.51
C GLY A 275 -0.88 -22.83 -8.38
N THR A 276 0.13 -22.75 -7.52
CA THR A 276 0.29 -23.64 -6.37
C THR A 276 -0.91 -23.55 -5.42
N VAL A 277 -1.34 -22.33 -5.09
CA VAL A 277 -2.53 -22.11 -4.26
C VAL A 277 -3.79 -22.61 -4.96
N GLU A 278 -3.97 -22.31 -6.25
CA GLU A 278 -5.13 -22.75 -7.03
C GLU A 278 -5.22 -24.27 -7.22
N LEU A 279 -4.09 -24.99 -7.14
CA LEU A 279 -4.02 -26.46 -7.07
C LEU A 279 -4.36 -27.04 -5.68
N GLY A 280 -4.70 -26.18 -4.71
CA GLY A 280 -5.07 -26.57 -3.34
C GLY A 280 -3.89 -26.71 -2.38
N LYS A 281 -2.66 -26.44 -2.83
CA LYS A 281 -1.47 -26.45 -1.98
C LYS A 281 -1.27 -25.06 -1.39
N MET A 282 -1.57 -24.88 -0.11
CA MET A 282 -1.54 -23.56 0.51
C MET A 282 -1.09 -23.61 1.97
N THR A 283 -0.71 -22.46 2.50
CA THR A 283 -0.37 -22.27 3.91
C THR A 283 -1.62 -22.12 4.78
N LYS A 284 -1.44 -22.27 6.10
CA LYS A 284 -2.53 -22.40 7.07
C LYS A 284 -3.46 -21.18 7.12
N ASP A 285 -2.94 -19.98 6.91
CA ASP A 285 -3.74 -18.75 6.82
C ASP A 285 -4.74 -18.82 5.67
N LEU A 286 -4.34 -19.32 4.50
CA LEU A 286 -5.22 -19.48 3.35
C LEU A 286 -6.22 -20.62 3.54
N ALA A 287 -5.77 -21.75 4.09
CA ALA A 287 -6.65 -22.88 4.38
C ALA A 287 -7.74 -22.54 5.41
N LEU A 288 -7.44 -21.65 6.36
CA LEU A 288 -8.42 -21.12 7.32
C LEU A 288 -9.51 -20.30 6.62
N LEU A 289 -9.21 -19.58 5.55
CA LEU A 289 -10.21 -18.83 4.78
C LEU A 289 -11.15 -19.77 4.02
N VAL A 290 -10.60 -20.85 3.46
CA VAL A 290 -11.36 -21.83 2.65
C VAL A 290 -12.21 -22.75 3.53
N HIS A 291 -11.65 -23.27 4.63
CA HIS A 291 -12.27 -24.32 5.44
C HIS A 291 -12.81 -23.82 6.79
N GLY A 292 -12.50 -22.59 7.20
CA GLY A 292 -12.93 -22.02 8.47
C GLY A 292 -12.53 -22.91 9.67
N PRO A 293 -13.44 -23.12 10.63
CA PRO A 293 -13.20 -23.98 11.81
C PRO A 293 -12.88 -25.45 11.48
N LYS A 294 -13.14 -25.91 10.25
CA LYS A 294 -12.92 -27.30 9.83
C LYS A 294 -11.50 -27.55 9.30
N VAL A 295 -10.61 -26.55 9.37
CA VAL A 295 -9.22 -26.72 8.92
C VAL A 295 -8.53 -27.85 9.71
N SER A 296 -7.73 -28.65 9.02
CA SER A 296 -6.98 -29.77 9.58
C SER A 296 -5.60 -29.81 8.91
N ARG A 297 -4.64 -30.58 9.44
CA ARG A 297 -3.27 -30.62 8.89
C ARG A 297 -3.20 -31.04 7.42
N SER A 298 -4.16 -31.84 6.94
CA SER A 298 -4.25 -32.25 5.53
C SER A 298 -4.67 -31.12 4.58
N HIS A 299 -5.19 -30.00 5.09
CA HIS A 299 -5.65 -28.86 4.29
C HIS A 299 -4.57 -27.80 4.03
N TYR A 300 -3.39 -27.91 4.65
CA TYR A 300 -2.32 -26.94 4.46
C TYR A 300 -0.93 -27.58 4.52
N LEU A 301 0.04 -26.88 3.96
CA LEU A 301 1.46 -27.20 3.99
C LEU A 301 2.17 -26.39 5.08
N ASN A 302 3.25 -26.92 5.63
CA ASN A 302 4.17 -26.13 6.44
C ASN A 302 4.96 -25.14 5.56
N THR A 303 5.75 -24.27 6.20
CA THR A 303 6.47 -23.17 5.52
C THR A 303 7.37 -23.69 4.39
N GLU A 304 8.14 -24.72 4.67
CA GLU A 304 9.13 -25.31 3.76
C GLU A 304 8.46 -26.12 2.65
N GLU A 305 7.48 -26.96 2.98
CA GLU A 305 6.68 -27.73 2.01
C GLU A 305 5.99 -26.83 0.98
N PHE A 306 5.50 -25.66 1.42
CA PHE A 306 4.88 -24.70 0.51
C PHE A 306 5.90 -24.06 -0.44
N ILE A 307 7.09 -23.70 0.05
CA ILE A 307 8.17 -23.16 -0.79
C ILE A 307 8.61 -24.22 -1.83
N ASP A 308 8.75 -25.47 -1.43
CA ASP A 308 9.09 -26.58 -2.32
C ASP A 308 8.01 -26.80 -3.38
N ALA A 309 6.73 -26.71 -3.00
CA ALA A 309 5.61 -26.81 -3.95
C ALA A 309 5.63 -25.70 -5.00
N VAL A 310 5.92 -24.45 -4.61
CA VAL A 310 6.07 -23.32 -5.53
C VAL A 310 7.28 -23.53 -6.46
N ALA A 311 8.40 -24.02 -5.92
CA ALA A 311 9.59 -24.31 -6.71
C ALA A 311 9.33 -25.38 -7.79
N GLU A 312 8.55 -26.41 -7.47
CA GLU A 312 8.19 -27.46 -8.42
C GLU A 312 7.25 -26.97 -9.54
N GLU A 313 6.25 -26.17 -9.18
CA GLU A 313 5.37 -25.52 -10.14
C GLU A 313 6.16 -24.57 -11.07
N LEU A 314 7.13 -23.83 -10.51
CA LEU A 314 8.01 -22.96 -11.29
C LEU A 314 8.88 -23.76 -12.27
N ARG A 315 9.50 -24.87 -11.84
CA ARG A 315 10.27 -25.74 -12.74
C ARG A 315 9.45 -26.20 -13.93
N THR A 316 8.21 -26.64 -13.67
CA THR A 316 7.27 -27.07 -14.71
C THR A 316 7.01 -25.93 -15.71
N ARG A 317 6.77 -24.70 -15.24
CA ARG A 317 6.55 -23.51 -16.07
C ARG A 317 7.79 -23.09 -16.86
N LEU A 318 8.98 -23.25 -16.31
CA LEU A 318 10.24 -22.96 -17.00
C LEU A 318 10.56 -23.98 -18.09
N THR A 319 10.18 -25.25 -17.92
CA THR A 319 10.39 -26.30 -18.93
C THR A 319 9.40 -26.26 -20.09
N THR A 320 8.22 -25.65 -19.88
CA THR A 320 7.23 -25.48 -20.94
C THR A 320 7.62 -24.29 -21.80
N GLN A 321 8.24 -24.53 -22.98
CA GLN A 321 8.53 -23.45 -23.94
C GLN A 321 7.23 -22.71 -24.29
N ALA A 322 7.30 -21.38 -24.33
CA ALA A 322 6.29 -20.57 -25.01
C ALA A 322 6.15 -21.13 -26.43
N LYS A 323 4.94 -21.55 -26.80
CA LYS A 323 4.64 -21.84 -28.21
C LYS A 323 4.88 -20.55 -28.98
N LEU A 324 6.03 -20.47 -29.66
CA LEU A 324 6.33 -19.49 -30.70
C LEU A 324 5.25 -19.54 -31.79
#